data_AF-A0A968RMU7-F1
#
_entry.id   AF-A0A968RMU7-F1
#
_cell.length_a   1.000
_cell.length_b   1.000
_cell.length_c   1.000
_cell.angle_alpha   90.00
_cell.angle_beta   90.00
_cell.angle_gamma   90.00
#
_symmetry.space_group_name_H-M   'P 1'
#
loop_
_entity.id
_entity.type
_entity.pdbx_description
1 polymer ?
#
loop_
_entity_poly.entity_id
_entity_poly.type
_entity_poly.pdbx_seq_one_letter_code
_entity_poly.pdbx_strand_id
1 'polypeptide(L)'
;MKIAEMVNQMNPADKSILQQQTETYFEQLQTQKITDTGVAKVNHHLWSHLLLLLLGVPFFLIGYFTSAPIAYLAQQFTKKRIKKKEFIYSVGMVAHMFSFLVYFSFLFLLALISWNIWWIGTVCLLPFFGYFSLLWRESFLEWNDTRKFNRLPLEVKKALKNNRHQIQTLWKSF
;
A
#
# COMPACT_ATOMS: atom_id res chain seq x y z
N MET A 1 -7.42 -14.38 13.30
CA MET A 1 -8.77 -14.86 13.65
C MET A 1 -9.37 -14.22 14.90
N LYS A 2 -8.56 -13.70 15.85
CA LYS A 2 -9.04 -13.06 17.09
C LYS A 2 -10.08 -11.93 16.93
N ILE A 3 -9.95 -11.09 15.92
CA ILE A 3 -10.84 -9.92 15.71
C ILE A 3 -12.28 -10.35 15.40
N ALA A 4 -12.45 -11.32 14.51
CA ALA A 4 -13.79 -11.78 14.10
C ALA A 4 -14.51 -12.48 15.27
N GLU A 5 -13.77 -13.25 16.07
CA GLU A 5 -14.30 -13.88 17.28
C GLU A 5 -14.71 -12.85 18.32
N MET A 6 -13.89 -11.82 18.58
CA MET A 6 -14.24 -10.74 19.50
C MET A 6 -15.51 -9.99 19.07
N VAL A 7 -15.63 -9.63 17.78
CA VAL A 7 -16.83 -8.96 17.24
C VAL A 7 -18.06 -9.87 17.30
N ASN A 8 -17.88 -11.19 17.22
CA ASN A 8 -18.98 -12.15 17.37
C ASN A 8 -19.39 -12.36 18.84
N GLN A 9 -18.50 -12.08 19.78
CA GLN A 9 -18.75 -12.17 21.23
C GLN A 9 -19.31 -10.88 21.84
N MET A 10 -19.29 -9.76 21.09
CA MET A 10 -19.90 -8.50 21.52
C MET A 10 -21.41 -8.62 21.70
N ASN A 11 -21.94 -7.92 22.70
CA ASN A 11 -23.37 -7.72 22.86
C ASN A 11 -23.94 -7.05 21.60
N PRO A 12 -25.10 -7.50 21.06
CA PRO A 12 -25.76 -6.87 19.91
C PRO A 12 -25.86 -5.33 19.98
N ALA A 13 -26.09 -4.76 21.17
CA ALA A 13 -26.17 -3.31 21.36
C ALA A 13 -24.82 -2.62 21.05
N ASP A 14 -23.73 -3.09 21.64
CA ASP A 14 -22.38 -2.54 21.43
C ASP A 14 -21.93 -2.71 19.98
N LYS A 15 -22.28 -3.85 19.37
CA LYS A 15 -22.00 -4.13 17.97
C LYS A 15 -22.70 -3.13 17.04
N SER A 16 -23.96 -2.82 17.31
CA SER A 16 -24.72 -1.83 16.53
C SER A 16 -24.12 -0.43 16.68
N ILE A 17 -23.70 -0.03 17.88
CA ILE A 17 -23.04 1.25 18.14
C ILE A 17 -21.72 1.33 17.37
N LEU A 18 -20.88 0.30 17.47
CA LEU A 18 -19.60 0.23 16.78
C LEU A 18 -19.76 0.28 15.26
N GLN A 19 -20.75 -0.44 14.73
CA GLN A 19 -21.08 -0.41 13.31
C GLN A 19 -21.46 0.99 12.86
N GLN A 20 -22.41 1.64 13.54
CA GLN A 20 -22.87 2.99 13.20
C GLN A 20 -21.74 4.02 13.24
N GLN A 21 -20.88 3.98 14.28
CA GLN A 21 -19.74 4.89 14.39
C GLN A 21 -18.71 4.66 13.29
N THR A 22 -18.46 3.39 12.94
CA THR A 22 -17.53 3.02 11.87
C THR A 22 -18.05 3.49 10.52
N GLU A 23 -19.32 3.25 10.21
CA GLU A 23 -19.98 3.72 8.98
C GLU A 23 -19.91 5.25 8.88
N THR A 24 -20.32 5.95 9.93
CA THR A 24 -20.27 7.43 9.98
C THR A 24 -18.85 7.94 9.75
N TYR A 25 -17.85 7.32 10.37
CA TYR A 25 -16.44 7.68 10.19
C TYR A 25 -15.99 7.50 8.74
N PHE A 26 -16.25 6.34 8.13
CA PHE A 26 -15.83 6.07 6.76
C PHE A 26 -16.60 6.90 5.72
N GLU A 27 -17.86 7.24 5.97
CA GLU A 27 -18.63 8.18 5.16
C GLU A 27 -18.03 9.59 5.20
N GLN A 28 -17.60 10.05 6.38
CA GLN A 28 -16.90 11.33 6.52
C GLN A 28 -15.56 11.33 5.78
N LEU A 29 -14.78 10.25 5.89
CA LEU A 29 -13.53 10.10 5.14
C LEU A 29 -13.79 10.17 3.62
N GLN A 30 -14.81 9.48 3.14
CA GLN A 30 -15.18 9.45 1.72
C GLN A 30 -15.65 10.83 1.23
N THR A 31 -16.49 11.52 2.03
CA THR A 31 -16.98 12.87 1.74
C THR A 31 -15.81 13.86 1.60
N GLN A 32 -14.82 13.75 2.48
CA GLN A 32 -13.63 14.59 2.49
C GLN A 32 -12.52 14.09 1.54
N LYS A 33 -12.74 12.98 0.81
CA LYS A 33 -11.79 12.33 -0.12
C LYS A 33 -10.41 12.05 0.51
N ILE A 34 -10.42 11.63 1.77
CA ILE A 34 -9.24 11.24 2.54
C ILE A 34 -9.31 9.75 2.94
N THR A 35 -8.16 9.20 3.32
CA THR A 35 -8.03 7.82 3.80
C THR A 35 -7.79 7.81 5.31
N ASP A 36 -8.05 6.67 5.97
CA ASP A 36 -7.71 6.48 7.39
C ASP A 36 -6.20 6.69 7.64
N THR A 37 -5.36 6.27 6.69
CA THR A 37 -3.90 6.46 6.73
C THR A 37 -3.53 7.93 6.94
N GLY A 38 -4.22 8.85 6.24
CA GLY A 38 -4.01 10.29 6.38
C GLY A 38 -4.38 10.83 7.76
N VAL A 39 -5.41 10.25 8.42
CA VAL A 39 -5.81 10.61 9.79
C VAL A 39 -4.87 10.01 10.83
N ALA A 40 -4.33 8.80 10.56
CA ALA A 40 -3.48 8.07 11.48
C ALA A 40 -2.03 8.58 11.55
N LYS A 41 -1.45 9.05 10.43
CA LYS A 41 -0.01 9.33 10.28
C LYS A 41 0.36 10.83 10.13
N VAL A 42 -0.38 11.71 10.80
CA VAL A 42 -0.37 13.18 10.57
C VAL A 42 0.99 13.90 10.73
N ASN A 43 1.95 13.32 11.46
CA ASN A 43 3.14 14.04 11.96
C ASN A 43 4.49 13.67 11.32
N HIS A 44 4.54 12.97 10.18
CA HIS A 44 5.84 12.68 9.56
C HIS A 44 6.35 13.89 8.77
N HIS A 45 7.58 14.33 9.09
CA HIS A 45 8.28 15.50 8.54
C HIS A 45 8.10 15.69 7.02
N LEU A 46 7.11 16.49 6.62
CA LEU A 46 6.65 16.60 5.22
C LEU A 46 7.74 17.08 4.26
N TRP A 47 8.67 17.91 4.74
CA TRP A 47 9.72 18.52 3.92
C TRP A 47 10.89 17.57 3.62
N SER A 48 11.35 16.81 4.60
CA SER A 48 12.41 15.81 4.37
C SER A 48 11.91 14.68 3.47
N HIS A 49 10.65 14.26 3.65
CA HIS A 49 10.02 13.27 2.79
C HIS A 49 9.83 13.81 1.36
N LEU A 50 9.49 15.09 1.19
CA LEU A 50 9.34 15.68 -0.14
C LEU A 50 10.67 15.67 -0.93
N LEU A 51 11.78 16.01 -0.28
CA LEU A 51 13.10 15.97 -0.92
C LEU A 51 13.49 14.54 -1.31
N LEU A 52 13.28 13.57 -0.42
CA LEU A 52 13.52 12.15 -0.70
C LEU A 52 12.63 11.64 -1.84
N LEU A 53 11.35 12.03 -1.86
CA LEU A 53 10.43 11.69 -2.93
C LEU A 53 10.91 12.27 -4.26
N LEU A 54 11.34 13.53 -4.29
CA LEU A 54 11.80 14.21 -5.51
C LEU A 54 13.11 13.58 -6.04
N LEU A 55 14.09 13.34 -5.18
CA LEU A 55 15.36 12.70 -5.55
C LEU A 55 15.18 11.23 -5.93
N GLY A 56 14.14 10.57 -5.40
CA GLY A 56 13.81 9.19 -5.69
C GLY A 56 13.13 8.96 -7.04
N VAL A 57 12.60 10.01 -7.69
CA VAL A 57 11.86 9.87 -8.97
C VAL A 57 12.63 9.11 -10.06
N PRO A 58 13.90 9.40 -10.39
CA PRO A 58 14.60 8.66 -11.45
C PRO A 58 14.71 7.16 -11.14
N PHE A 59 15.05 6.80 -9.90
CA PHE A 59 15.14 5.41 -9.46
C PHE A 59 13.78 4.72 -9.43
N PHE A 60 12.73 5.45 -9.02
CA PHE A 60 11.35 4.98 -9.09
C PHE A 60 10.95 4.69 -10.53
N LEU A 61 11.24 5.57 -11.49
CA LEU A 61 10.86 5.37 -12.89
C LEU A 61 11.56 4.13 -13.47
N ILE A 62 12.86 3.94 -13.22
CA ILE A 62 13.60 2.76 -13.66
C ILE A 62 12.96 1.48 -13.09
N GLY A 63 12.70 1.45 -11.79
CA GLY A 63 12.07 0.30 -11.13
C GLY A 63 10.65 0.05 -11.64
N TYR A 64 9.86 1.11 -11.78
CA TYR A 64 8.47 1.05 -12.21
C TYR A 64 8.38 0.51 -13.64
N PHE A 65 9.13 1.05 -14.60
CA PHE A 65 9.04 0.61 -15.99
C PHE A 65 9.58 -0.79 -16.22
N THR A 66 10.55 -1.24 -15.42
CA THR A 66 11.10 -2.60 -15.53
C THR A 66 10.20 -3.64 -14.85
N SER A 67 9.60 -3.29 -13.71
CA SER A 67 8.88 -4.23 -12.86
C SER A 67 7.36 -4.21 -13.03
N ALA A 68 6.75 -3.05 -13.34
CA ALA A 68 5.29 -2.90 -13.44
C ALA A 68 4.65 -3.75 -14.56
N PRO A 69 5.22 -3.89 -15.76
CA PRO A 69 4.63 -4.73 -16.80
C PRO A 69 4.53 -6.19 -16.37
N ILE A 70 5.58 -6.73 -15.74
CA ILE A 70 5.62 -8.11 -15.23
C ILE A 70 4.59 -8.28 -14.11
N ALA A 71 4.53 -7.31 -13.20
CA ALA A 71 3.53 -7.32 -12.13
C ALA A 71 2.10 -7.28 -12.67
N TYR A 72 1.83 -6.46 -13.69
CA TYR A 72 0.52 -6.37 -14.31
C TYR A 72 0.11 -7.68 -14.98
N LEU A 73 1.01 -8.30 -15.75
CA LEU A 73 0.76 -9.58 -16.43
C LEU A 73 0.44 -10.71 -15.43
N ALA A 74 1.24 -10.84 -14.37
CA ALA A 74 1.00 -11.83 -13.34
C ALA A 74 -0.33 -11.59 -12.61
N GLN A 75 -0.69 -10.33 -12.35
CA GLN A 75 -1.98 -10.02 -11.73
C GLN A 75 -3.16 -10.38 -12.64
N GLN A 76 -3.07 -10.08 -13.94
CA GLN A 76 -4.10 -10.43 -14.92
C GLN A 76 -4.26 -11.95 -15.04
N PHE A 77 -3.15 -12.69 -15.05
CA PHE A 77 -3.17 -14.15 -15.07
C PHE A 77 -3.88 -14.72 -13.83
N THR A 78 -3.51 -14.25 -12.64
CA THR A 78 -4.10 -14.69 -11.38
C THR A 78 -5.60 -14.40 -11.31
N LYS A 79 -6.01 -13.17 -11.68
CA LYS A 79 -7.43 -12.77 -11.67
C LYS A 79 -8.29 -13.62 -12.62
N LYS A 80 -7.74 -14.05 -13.77
CA LYS A 80 -8.45 -14.89 -14.74
C LYS A 80 -8.54 -16.36 -14.30
N ARG A 81 -7.55 -16.85 -13.54
CA ARG A 81 -7.44 -18.28 -13.18
C ARG A 81 -8.09 -18.62 -11.84
N ILE A 82 -8.19 -17.66 -10.92
CA ILE A 82 -8.65 -17.92 -9.55
C ILE A 82 -10.08 -17.42 -9.36
N LYS A 83 -10.99 -18.36 -9.10
CA LYS A 83 -12.42 -18.07 -8.89
C LYS A 83 -12.73 -17.53 -7.49
N LYS A 84 -11.99 -17.98 -6.47
CA LYS A 84 -12.22 -17.61 -5.07
C LYS A 84 -11.43 -16.36 -4.69
N LYS A 85 -12.14 -15.28 -4.31
CA LYS A 85 -11.53 -13.97 -3.98
C LYS A 85 -10.46 -14.04 -2.89
N GLU A 86 -10.64 -14.91 -1.89
CA GLU A 86 -9.71 -15.12 -0.78
C GLU A 86 -8.31 -15.55 -1.22
N PHE A 87 -8.22 -16.33 -2.31
CA PHE A 87 -6.95 -16.88 -2.80
C PHE A 87 -6.27 -15.98 -3.83
N ILE A 88 -6.97 -14.97 -4.37
CA ILE A 88 -6.43 -14.08 -5.41
C ILE A 88 -5.17 -13.37 -4.93
N TYR A 89 -5.14 -12.92 -3.68
CA TYR A 89 -3.98 -12.19 -3.15
C TYR A 89 -2.80 -13.11 -2.86
N SER A 90 -3.02 -14.23 -2.15
CA SER A 90 -1.96 -15.16 -1.78
C SER A 90 -1.31 -15.81 -3.00
N VAL A 91 -2.13 -16.39 -3.89
CA VAL A 91 -1.61 -17.01 -5.12
C VAL A 91 -1.10 -15.94 -6.09
N GLY A 92 -1.71 -14.75 -6.08
CA GLY A 92 -1.21 -13.60 -6.83
C GLY A 92 0.22 -13.26 -6.47
N MET A 93 0.53 -13.17 -5.17
CA MET A 93 1.88 -12.91 -4.67
C MET A 93 2.87 -13.98 -5.14
N VAL A 94 2.50 -15.26 -5.09
CA VAL A 94 3.36 -16.36 -5.58
C VAL A 94 3.58 -16.25 -7.09
N ALA A 95 2.52 -16.00 -7.86
CA ALA A 95 2.60 -15.82 -9.32
C ALA A 95 3.45 -14.60 -9.69
N HIS A 96 3.35 -13.51 -8.93
CA HIS A 96 4.20 -12.33 -9.05
C HIS A 96 5.67 -12.71 -8.83
N MET A 97 5.99 -13.33 -7.71
CA MET A 97 7.36 -13.70 -7.35
C MET A 97 7.98 -14.63 -8.41
N PHE A 98 7.23 -15.63 -8.87
CA PHE A 98 7.68 -16.55 -9.92
C PHE A 98 7.92 -15.83 -11.26
N SER A 99 6.99 -14.95 -11.67
CA SER A 99 7.12 -14.19 -12.92
C SER A 99 8.34 -13.26 -12.91
N PHE A 100 8.61 -12.63 -11.77
CA PHE A 100 9.81 -11.82 -11.56
C PHE A 100 11.09 -12.66 -11.63
N LEU A 101 11.11 -13.82 -10.97
CA LEU A 101 12.26 -14.72 -10.98
C LEU A 101 12.62 -15.16 -12.41
N VAL A 102 11.62 -15.58 -13.19
CA VAL A 102 11.81 -16.00 -14.58
C VAL A 102 12.30 -14.84 -15.44
N TYR A 103 11.67 -13.67 -15.33
CA TYR A 103 12.05 -12.48 -16.09
C TYR A 103 13.49 -12.02 -15.82
N PHE A 104 13.88 -11.91 -14.54
CA PHE A 104 15.24 -11.49 -14.19
C PHE A 104 16.30 -12.54 -14.50
N SER A 105 15.98 -13.82 -14.35
CA SER A 105 16.89 -14.91 -14.77
C SER A 105 17.16 -14.84 -16.27
N PHE A 106 16.12 -14.59 -17.07
CA PHE A 106 16.26 -14.42 -18.51
C PHE A 106 17.12 -13.19 -18.88
N LEU A 107 16.86 -12.03 -18.27
CA LEU A 107 17.68 -10.83 -18.48
C LEU A 107 19.14 -11.04 -18.07
N PHE A 108 19.36 -11.76 -16.98
CA PHE A 108 20.70 -12.04 -16.48
C PHE A 108 21.48 -12.94 -17.45
N LEU A 109 20.85 -13.96 -18.00
CA LEU A 109 21.46 -14.80 -19.05
C LEU A 109 21.82 -13.99 -20.30
N LEU A 110 20.94 -13.09 -20.76
CA LEU A 110 21.24 -12.20 -21.88
C LEU A 110 22.43 -11.28 -21.58
N ALA A 111 22.50 -10.72 -20.36
CA ALA A 111 23.62 -9.89 -19.95
C ALA A 111 24.94 -10.68 -19.91
N LEU A 112 24.92 -11.93 -19.45
CA LEU A 112 26.10 -12.80 -19.47
C LEU A 112 26.59 -13.07 -20.90
N ILE A 113 25.68 -13.35 -21.85
CA ILE A 113 26.04 -13.57 -23.26
C ILE A 113 26.71 -12.34 -23.87
N SER A 114 26.33 -11.13 -23.45
CA SER A 114 26.94 -9.89 -23.93
C SER A 114 28.40 -9.67 -23.49
N TRP A 115 28.85 -10.44 -22.48
CA TRP A 115 30.16 -10.32 -21.82
C TRP A 115 30.54 -8.92 -21.31
N ASN A 116 29.56 -8.02 -21.22
CA ASN A 116 29.77 -6.64 -20.84
C ASN A 116 29.36 -6.46 -19.38
N ILE A 117 30.35 -6.13 -18.55
CA ILE A 117 30.21 -6.00 -17.10
C ILE A 117 29.15 -4.95 -16.70
N TRP A 118 28.95 -3.91 -17.51
CA TRP A 118 27.95 -2.87 -17.24
C TRP A 118 26.53 -3.41 -17.37
N TRP A 119 26.26 -4.29 -18.35
CA TRP A 119 24.96 -4.91 -18.51
C TRP A 119 24.67 -5.89 -17.38
N ILE A 120 25.66 -6.68 -16.98
CA ILE A 120 25.55 -7.61 -15.84
C ILE A 120 25.25 -6.83 -14.56
N GLY A 121 26.03 -5.78 -14.27
CA GLY A 121 25.82 -4.92 -13.10
C GLY A 121 24.44 -4.25 -13.11
N THR A 122 23.99 -3.76 -14.27
CA THR A 122 22.67 -3.14 -14.41
C THR A 122 21.55 -4.14 -14.09
N VAL A 123 21.58 -5.35 -14.67
CA VAL A 123 20.56 -6.37 -14.41
C VAL A 123 20.55 -6.81 -12.94
N CYS A 124 21.70 -6.92 -12.30
CA CYS A 124 21.79 -7.21 -10.87
C CYS A 124 21.16 -6.11 -9.99
N LEU A 125 21.21 -4.85 -10.41
CA LEU A 125 20.62 -3.72 -9.69
C LEU A 125 19.11 -3.56 -9.93
N LEU A 126 18.55 -4.12 -11.02
CA LEU A 126 17.14 -3.94 -11.35
C LEU A 126 16.16 -4.43 -10.26
N PRO A 127 16.35 -5.59 -9.60
CA PRO A 127 15.49 -6.00 -8.50
C PRO A 127 15.46 -4.98 -7.35
N PHE A 128 16.60 -4.33 -7.06
CA PHE A 128 16.68 -3.28 -6.05
C PHE A 128 15.86 -2.05 -6.47
N PHE A 129 15.95 -1.63 -7.73
CA PHE A 129 15.11 -0.53 -8.23
C PHE A 129 13.63 -0.90 -8.26
N GLY A 130 13.29 -2.14 -8.62
CA GLY A 130 11.92 -2.66 -8.56
C GLY A 130 11.35 -2.58 -7.14
N TYR A 131 12.08 -3.08 -6.14
CA TYR A 131 11.69 -2.97 -4.74
C TYR A 131 11.61 -1.52 -4.26
N PHE A 132 12.61 -0.70 -4.59
CA PHE A 132 12.61 0.72 -4.28
C PHE A 132 11.38 1.44 -4.86
N SER A 133 10.96 1.09 -6.08
CA SER A 133 9.78 1.72 -6.71
C SER A 133 8.49 1.43 -5.95
N LEU A 134 8.38 0.24 -5.32
CA LEU A 134 7.25 -0.11 -4.46
C LEU A 134 7.26 0.73 -3.18
N LEU A 135 8.40 0.79 -2.49
CA LEU A 135 8.57 1.59 -1.27
C LEU A 135 8.33 3.08 -1.52
N TRP A 136 8.87 3.60 -2.62
CA TRP A 136 8.68 4.98 -3.03
C TRP A 136 7.20 5.28 -3.29
N ARG A 137 6.48 4.37 -3.97
CA ARG A 137 5.04 4.52 -4.23
C ARG A 137 4.23 4.53 -2.94
N GLU A 138 4.52 3.63 -2.01
CA GLU A 138 3.86 3.61 -0.68
C GLU A 138 4.10 4.92 0.06
N SER A 139 5.36 5.37 0.10
CA SER A 139 5.74 6.64 0.72
C SER A 139 5.04 7.84 0.08
N PHE A 140 4.91 7.86 -1.25
CA PHE A 140 4.20 8.90 -1.98
C PHE A 140 2.70 8.91 -1.65
N LEU A 141 2.07 7.75 -1.56
CA LEU A 141 0.65 7.64 -1.18
C LEU A 141 0.42 8.13 0.24
N GLU A 142 1.25 7.72 1.20
CA GLU A 142 1.17 8.18 2.58
C GLU A 142 1.37 9.69 2.71
N TRP A 143 2.36 10.24 1.99
CA TRP A 143 2.60 11.68 1.94
C TRP A 143 1.40 12.42 1.36
N ASN A 144 0.83 11.93 0.25
CA ASN A 144 -0.32 12.54 -0.40
C ASN A 144 -1.57 12.51 0.49
N ASP A 145 -1.82 11.41 1.18
CA ASP A 145 -2.95 11.26 2.10
C ASP A 145 -2.80 12.17 3.32
N THR A 146 -1.59 12.27 3.87
CA THR A 146 -1.27 13.20 4.97
C THR A 146 -1.41 14.66 4.53
N ARG A 147 -0.95 15.00 3.33
CA ARG A 147 -1.10 16.34 2.74
C ARG A 147 -2.57 16.71 2.57
N LYS A 148 -3.41 15.78 2.07
CA LYS A 148 -4.86 16.01 1.94
C LYS A 148 -5.51 16.24 3.31
N PHE A 149 -5.20 15.40 4.30
CA PHE A 149 -5.71 15.57 5.65
C PHE A 149 -5.32 16.93 6.26
N ASN A 150 -4.05 17.33 6.12
CA ASN A 150 -3.56 18.60 6.68
C ASN A 150 -4.22 19.84 6.09
N ARG A 151 -4.70 19.76 4.84
CA ARG A 151 -5.45 20.83 4.16
C ARG A 151 -6.87 21.02 4.68
N LEU A 152 -7.41 20.07 5.44
CA LEU A 152 -8.76 20.19 5.99
C LEU A 152 -8.85 21.27 7.08
N PRO A 153 -10.04 21.87 7.29
CA PRO A 153 -10.30 22.77 8.40
C PRO A 153 -9.97 22.12 9.75
N LEU A 154 -9.52 22.91 10.73
CA LEU A 154 -9.12 22.41 12.05
C LEU A 154 -10.23 21.62 12.74
N GLU A 155 -11.48 22.09 12.64
CA GLU A 155 -12.64 21.44 13.25
C GLU A 155 -12.90 20.06 12.64
N VAL A 156 -12.81 19.92 11.31
CA VAL A 156 -12.95 18.63 10.62
C VAL A 156 -11.83 17.68 11.02
N LYS A 157 -10.58 18.17 11.12
CA LYS A 157 -9.43 17.36 11.55
C LYS A 157 -9.62 16.83 12.97
N LYS A 158 -10.10 17.67 13.89
CA LYS A 158 -10.39 17.28 15.28
C LYS A 158 -11.51 16.25 15.33
N ALA A 159 -12.62 16.49 14.62
CA ALA A 159 -13.75 15.56 14.57
C ALA A 159 -13.33 14.17 14.08
N LEU A 160 -12.58 14.09 12.97
CA LEU A 160 -12.10 12.82 12.42
C LEU A 160 -11.15 12.09 13.37
N LYS A 161 -10.22 12.81 14.01
CA LYS A 161 -9.32 12.23 15.02
C LYS A 161 -10.10 11.72 16.23
N ASN A 162 -11.11 12.46 16.68
CA ASN A 162 -11.94 12.06 17.81
C ASN A 162 -12.78 10.83 17.48
N ASN A 163 -13.43 10.79 16.32
CA ASN A 163 -14.22 9.64 15.86
C ASN A 163 -13.37 8.39 15.77
N ARG A 164 -12.16 8.50 15.20
CA ARG A 164 -11.18 7.41 15.17
C ARG A 164 -10.78 6.96 16.58
N HIS A 165 -10.53 7.90 17.49
CA HIS A 165 -10.20 7.59 18.88
C HIS A 165 -11.35 6.87 19.60
N GLN A 166 -12.60 7.29 19.40
CA GLN A 166 -13.78 6.65 19.98
C GLN A 166 -13.92 5.19 19.53
N ILE A 167 -13.77 4.93 18.22
CA ILE A 167 -13.78 3.57 17.67
C ILE A 167 -12.65 2.74 18.30
N GLN A 168 -11.45 3.32 18.46
CA GLN A 168 -10.31 2.63 19.07
C GLN A 168 -10.46 2.38 20.58
N THR A 169 -11.12 3.28 21.30
CA THR A 169 -11.39 3.09 22.74
C THR A 169 -12.45 2.04 22.98
N LEU A 170 -13.53 2.06 22.20
CA LEU A 170 -14.53 0.99 22.23
C LEU A 170 -13.88 -0.34 21.89
N TRP A 171 -12.97 -0.37 20.91
CA TRP A 171 -12.24 -1.59 20.59
C TRP A 171 -11.41 -2.13 21.77
N LYS A 172 -10.80 -1.27 22.58
CA LYS A 172 -9.92 -1.67 23.70
C LYS A 172 -10.67 -2.08 24.97
N SER A 173 -11.97 -1.81 25.08
CA SER A 173 -12.78 -2.18 26.26
C SER A 173 -13.30 -3.62 26.22
N PHE A 174 -13.01 -4.37 25.16
CA PHE A 174 -13.35 -5.78 24.96
C PHE A 174 -12.08 -6.61 24.76
#